data_AF-A0A2H0U2T8-F1
#
_entry.id   AF-A0A2H0U2T8-F1
#
_cell.length_a   1.000
_cell.length_b   1.000
_cell.length_c   1.000
_cell.angle_alpha   90.00
_cell.angle_beta   90.00
_cell.angle_gamma   90.00
#
_symmetry.space_group_name_H-M   'P 1'
#
loop_
_entity.id
_entity.type
_entity.pdbx_description
1 polymer ?
#
loop_
_entity_poly.entity_id
_entity_poly.type
_entity_poly.pdbx_seq_one_letter_code
_entity_poly.pdbx_strand_id
1 'polypeptide(L)' 'RYDRQEHVKLLNDLYELLRLYTNFFLPVQKLIKKERIGSKVKKTHDKA' A
#
# COMPACT_ATOMS: atom_id res chain seq x y z
N ARG A 1 -30.37 -7.52 -2.43
CA ARG A 1 -29.90 -6.49 -1.48
C ARG A 1 -28.83 -7.14 -0.62
N TYR A 2 -27.66 -6.51 -0.46
CA TYR A 2 -26.45 -7.17 0.05
C TYR A 2 -26.45 -7.48 1.56
N ASP A 3 -27.58 -7.34 2.24
CA ASP A 3 -27.76 -7.45 3.69
C ASP A 3 -27.73 -8.91 4.22
N ARG A 4 -27.22 -9.88 3.43
CA ARG A 4 -27.10 -11.29 3.85
C ARG A 4 -25.76 -11.52 4.55
N GLN A 5 -25.78 -12.32 5.61
CA GLN A 5 -24.54 -12.68 6.34
C GLN A 5 -23.49 -13.35 5.46
N GLU A 6 -23.91 -14.08 4.43
CA GLU A 6 -23.02 -14.70 3.44
C GLU A 6 -22.13 -13.67 2.72
N HIS A 7 -22.69 -12.50 2.39
CA HIS A 7 -21.93 -11.44 1.74
C HIS A 7 -20.96 -10.77 2.71
N VAL A 8 -21.32 -10.65 3.99
CA VAL A 8 -20.43 -10.14 5.03
C VAL A 8 -19.23 -11.06 5.21
N LYS A 9 -19.46 -12.38 5.23
CA LYS A 9 -18.39 -13.37 5.30
C LYS A 9 -17.44 -13.27 4.11
N LEU A 10 -17.98 -13.21 2.90
CA LEU A 10 -17.19 -13.06 1.66
C LEU A 10 -16.32 -11.79 1.70
N LEU A 11 -16.87 -10.67 2.16
CA LEU A 11 -16.11 -9.43 2.29
C LEU A 11 -14.99 -9.56 3.32
N ASN A 12 -15.26 -10.18 4.47
CA ASN A 12 -14.26 -10.39 5.51
C ASN A 12 -13.10 -11.27 5.01
N ASP A 13 -13.39 -12.35 4.30
CA ASP A 13 -12.38 -13.23 3.71
C ASP A 13 -11.51 -12.47 2.69
N LEU A 14 -12.13 -11.61 1.86
CA LEU A 14 -11.42 -10.75 0.91
C LEU A 14 -10.51 -9.72 1.61
N TYR A 15 -11.03 -9.06 2.64
CA TYR A 15 -10.27 -8.09 3.41
C TYR A 15 -9.16 -8.72 4.23
N GLU A 16 -9.34 -9.95 4.72
CA GLU A 16 -8.28 -10.68 5.43
C GLU A 16 -7.05 -10.87 4.55
N LEU A 17 -7.25 -11.23 3.28
CA LEU A 17 -6.17 -11.34 2.29
C LEU A 17 -5.56 -9.98 1.96
N LEU A 18 -6.40 -8.94 1.80
CA LEU A 18 -5.97 -7.64 1.31
C LEU A 18 -5.46 -6.69 2.42
N ARG A 19 -5.68 -7.01 3.70
CA ARG A 19 -5.45 -6.11 4.84
C ARG A 19 -4.05 -5.50 4.87
N LEU A 20 -3.02 -6.26 4.50
CA LEU A 20 -1.63 -5.78 4.52
C LEU A 20 -1.39 -4.73 3.43
N TYR A 21 -2.02 -4.93 2.27
CA TYR A 21 -1.94 -4.01 1.15
C TYR A 21 -2.74 -2.73 1.42
N THR A 22 -4.00 -2.85 1.89
CA THR A 22 -4.87 -1.70 2.14
C THR A 22 -4.41 -0.82 3.29
N ASN A 23 -3.78 -1.42 4.31
CA ASN A 23 -3.30 -0.69 5.48
C ASN A 23 -1.87 -0.16 5.32
N PHE A 24 -1.33 -0.10 4.09
CA PHE A 24 0.01 0.42 3.82
C PHE A 24 1.13 -0.27 4.63
N PHE A 25 0.94 -1.53 5.03
CA PHE A 25 1.96 -2.33 5.72
C PHE A 25 2.98 -2.94 4.75
N LEU A 26 2.95 -2.54 3.49
CA LEU A 26 3.95 -2.95 2.52
C LEU A 26 5.30 -2.32 2.88
N PRO A 27 6.41 -3.04 2.65
CA PRO A 27 7.74 -2.49 2.85
C PRO A 27 7.89 -1.25 1.96
N VAL A 28 7.99 -0.08 2.58
CA VAL A 28 8.30 1.17 1.87
C VAL A 28 9.80 1.42 1.94
N GLN A 29 10.41 1.60 0.77
CA GLN A 29 11.83 1.91 0.69
C GLN A 29 12.08 3.33 1.20
N LYS A 30 12.82 3.47 2.30
CA LYS A 30 13.12 4.76 2.92
C LYS A 30 13.76 5.71 1.90
N LEU A 31 13.19 6.90 1.75
CA LEU A 31 13.76 7.94 0.89
C LEU A 31 14.90 8.63 1.64
N ILE A 32 16.14 8.46 1.16
CA ILE A 32 17.33 9.08 1.76
C ILE A 32 17.53 10.50 1.25
N LYS A 33 17.38 10.70 -0.06
CA LYS A 33 17.69 11.98 -0.70
C LYS A 33 16.71 12.31 -1.82
N LYS A 34 16.37 13.58 -1.96
CA LYS A 34 15.56 14.11 -3.06
C LYS A 34 16.21 15.38 -3.58
N GLU A 35 16.66 15.35 -4.83
CA GLU A 35 17.34 16.48 -5.48
C GLU A 35 16.61 16.87 -6.76
N ARG A 36 16.55 18.17 -7.06
CA ARG A 36 15.99 18.70 -8.31
C ARG A 36 17.13 19.06 -9.26
N ILE A 37 17.11 18.47 -10.45
CA ILE A 37 18.06 18.73 -11.53
C ILE A 37 17.25 19.33 -12.69
N GLY A 38 17.20 20.67 -12.73
CA GLY A 38 16.34 21.43 -13.64
C GLY A 38 14.85 21.09 -13.46
N SER A 39 14.21 20.61 -14.53
CA SER A 39 12.79 20.20 -14.51
C SER A 39 12.55 18.83 -13.85
N LYS A 40 13.58 18.00 -13.65
CA LYS A 40 13.46 16.63 -13.12
C LYS A 40 13.78 16.55 -11.64
N VAL A 41 13.16 15.60 -10.94
CA VAL A 41 13.46 15.27 -9.54
C VAL A 41 14.03 13.86 -9.47
N LYS A 42 15.23 13.74 -8.92
CA LYS A 42 15.89 12.46 -8.64
C LYS A 42 15.68 12.11 -7.17
N LYS A 43 15.20 10.88 -6.92
CA LYS A 43 15.01 10.31 -5.59
C LYS A 43 16.01 9.17 -5.38
N THR A 44 16.68 9.14 -4.24
CA THR A 44 17.59 8.07 -3.84
C THR A 44 17.01 7.37 -2.63
N HIS A 45 16.79 6.08 -2.74
CA HIS A 45 16.17 5.25 -1.71
C HIS A 45 17.20 4.32 -1.05
N ASP A 46 16.91 3.93 0.19
CA ASP A 46 17.75 3.06 1.03
C ASP A 46 17.78 1.62 0.48
N LYS A 47 18.95 0.97 0.46
CA LYS A 47 19.13 -0.36 -0.17
C LYS A 47 18.98 -1.52 0.83
N ALA A 48 18.69 -1.24 2.09
CA ALA A 48 18.54 -2.22 3.16
C ALA A 48 17.30 -3.11 3.00
#